data_AF-A0A6N6KNY5-F1
#
_entry.id   AF-A0A6N6KNY5-F1
#
_cell.length_a   1.000
_cell.length_b   1.000
_cell.length_c   1.000
_cell.angle_alpha   90.00
_cell.angle_beta   90.00
_cell.angle_gamma   90.00
#
_symmetry.space_group_name_H-M   'P 1'
#
loop_
_entity.id
_entity.type
_entity.pdbx_description
1 polymer ?
#
loop_
_entity_poly.entity_id
_entity_poly.type
_entity_poly.pdbx_seq_one_letter_code
_entity_poly.pdbx_strand_id
1 'polypeptide(L)'
;MKRSTRILIMAAASTLMFFLFVSTCNDSPKKAKQSQAFTGVSGQKKGIPQVVENMKLKRSYDFAGEKLPLDNFDVYERLERELLVNTYWHSSTLLNIKASTRYFPEIERILEEEGVPEDFKYIAVAESKLR
;
A
#
# COMPACT_ATOMS: atom_id res chain seq x y z
N MET A 1 -12.95 67.74 -20.27
CA MET A 1 -12.03 66.60 -19.97
C MET A 1 -12.32 65.90 -18.64
N LYS A 2 -13.58 65.60 -18.26
CA LYS A 2 -13.88 65.13 -16.88
C LYS A 2 -14.70 63.84 -16.74
N ARG A 3 -15.24 63.25 -17.82
CA ARG A 3 -16.05 62.03 -17.74
C ARG A 3 -15.37 60.78 -18.32
N SER A 4 -14.73 60.86 -19.49
CA SER A 4 -14.05 59.69 -20.07
C SER A 4 -12.81 59.25 -19.29
N THR A 5 -12.04 60.19 -18.73
CA THR A 5 -10.89 59.91 -17.85
C THR A 5 -11.31 59.26 -16.54
N ARG A 6 -12.49 59.60 -15.99
CA ARG A 6 -13.04 58.95 -14.79
C ARG A 6 -13.47 57.51 -15.06
N ILE A 7 -14.08 57.25 -16.22
CA ILE A 7 -14.47 55.89 -16.62
C ILE A 7 -13.25 55.01 -16.84
N LEU A 8 -12.19 55.54 -17.45
CA LEU A 8 -10.93 54.81 -17.67
C LEU A 8 -10.24 54.43 -16.34
N ILE A 9 -10.22 55.34 -15.36
CA ILE A 9 -9.63 55.07 -14.03
C ILE A 9 -10.44 54.02 -13.26
N MET A 10 -11.78 54.06 -13.32
CA MET A 10 -12.62 53.07 -12.65
C MET A 10 -12.49 51.68 -13.29
N ALA A 11 -12.37 51.61 -14.63
CA ALA A 11 -12.14 50.35 -15.33
C ALA A 11 -10.78 49.75 -14.96
N ALA A 12 -9.71 50.56 -14.94
CA ALA A 12 -8.38 50.13 -14.53
C ALA A 12 -8.32 49.66 -13.07
N ALA A 13 -9.05 50.32 -12.17
CA ALA A 13 -9.17 49.93 -10.77
C ALA A 13 -9.91 48.59 -10.61
N SER A 14 -10.98 48.35 -11.39
CA SER A 14 -11.70 47.07 -11.35
C SER A 14 -10.86 45.90 -11.87
N THR A 15 -10.06 46.11 -12.92
CA THR A 15 -9.18 45.07 -13.46
C THR A 15 -8.03 44.74 -12.51
N LEU A 16 -7.47 45.74 -11.82
CA LEU A 16 -6.40 45.53 -10.84
C LEU A 16 -6.90 44.80 -9.59
N MET A 17 -8.11 45.11 -9.13
CA MET A 17 -8.72 44.45 -7.97
C MET A 17 -9.10 43.00 -8.26
N PHE A 18 -9.57 42.70 -9.48
CA PHE A 18 -9.85 41.34 -9.92
C PHE A 18 -8.57 40.49 -10.02
N PHE A 19 -7.46 41.07 -10.47
CA PHE A 19 -6.16 40.39 -10.55
C PHE A 19 -5.59 40.06 -9.15
N LEU A 20 -5.73 40.98 -8.19
CA LEU A 20 -5.35 40.73 -6.79
C LEU A 20 -6.23 39.65 -6.13
N PHE A 21 -7.53 39.62 -6.45
CA PHE A 21 -8.45 38.59 -5.94
C PHE A 21 -8.11 37.18 -6.44
N VAL A 22 -7.79 37.02 -7.73
CA VAL A 22 -7.32 35.72 -8.29
C VAL A 22 -6.01 35.28 -7.63
N SER A 23 -5.11 36.21 -7.33
CA SER A 23 -3.85 35.89 -6.64
C SER A 23 -4.05 35.46 -5.18
N THR A 24 -5.06 35.99 -4.47
CA THR A 24 -5.39 35.55 -3.10
C THR A 24 -6.19 34.24 -3.06
N CYS A 25 -6.89 33.88 -4.14
CA CYS A 25 -7.65 32.62 -4.21
C CYS A 25 -6.82 31.41 -4.65
N ASN A 26 -5.56 31.60 -5.05
CA ASN A 26 -4.66 30.51 -5.43
C ASN A 26 -3.79 29.98 -4.26
N ASP A 27 -3.89 30.59 -3.07
CA ASP A 27 -3.25 30.05 -1.86
C ASP A 27 -4.23 29.07 -1.20
N SER A 28 -4.18 27.81 -1.66
CA SER A 28 -4.96 26.73 -1.05
C SER A 28 -4.51 26.54 0.40
N PRO A 29 -5.41 26.55 1.41
CA PRO A 29 -5.06 26.12 2.75
C PRO A 29 -4.62 24.64 2.68
N LYS A 30 -3.36 24.40 3.02
CA LYS A 30 -2.80 23.05 3.19
C LYS A 30 -3.72 22.26 4.11
N LYS A 31 -4.22 21.11 3.64
CA LYS A 31 -5.01 20.16 4.44
C LYS A 31 -4.28 19.86 5.74
N ALA A 32 -4.79 20.40 6.85
CA ALA A 32 -4.38 20.05 8.19
C ALA A 32 -4.71 18.57 8.42
N LYS A 33 -3.68 17.74 8.64
CA LYS A 33 -3.83 16.38 9.13
C LYS A 33 -4.48 16.41 10.50
N GLN A 34 -5.53 15.62 10.64
CA GLN A 34 -6.15 15.22 11.89
C GLN A 34 -5.24 14.24 12.63
N SER A 35 -4.94 14.52 13.90
CA SER A 35 -4.60 13.47 14.87
C SER A 35 -4.91 14.00 16.28
N GLN A 36 -5.93 13.40 16.89
CA GLN A 36 -6.30 13.54 18.28
C GLN A 36 -5.11 13.17 19.18
N ALA A 37 -4.90 13.94 20.25
CA ALA A 37 -3.86 13.72 21.22
C ALA A 37 -4.18 12.48 22.09
N PHE A 38 -3.33 11.45 22.03
CA PHE A 38 -3.17 10.47 23.09
C PHE A 38 -2.03 10.93 23.99
N THR A 39 -2.36 11.58 25.10
CA THR A 39 -1.44 11.91 26.18
C THR A 39 -1.19 10.68 27.05
N GLY A 40 0.08 10.24 27.10
CA GLY A 40 0.60 9.39 28.16
C GLY A 40 1.12 8.04 27.70
N VAL A 41 2.41 7.95 27.39
CA VAL A 41 3.41 7.17 28.16
C VAL A 41 4.80 7.69 27.75
N SER A 42 5.45 8.40 28.66
CA SER A 42 6.87 8.74 28.59
C SER A 42 7.70 7.50 28.92
N GLY A 43 8.21 6.86 27.88
CA GLY A 43 9.23 5.81 27.98
C GLY A 43 9.96 5.76 26.65
N GLN A 44 11.16 6.32 26.59
CA GLN A 44 12.01 6.26 25.39
C GLN A 44 12.48 4.81 25.17
N LYS A 45 11.65 3.98 24.55
CA LYS A 45 12.15 2.84 23.79
C LYS A 45 12.59 3.40 22.44
N LYS A 46 13.88 3.62 22.25
CA LYS A 46 14.44 3.79 20.89
C LYS A 46 14.35 2.44 20.18
N GLY A 47 13.14 2.08 19.76
CA GLY A 47 12.88 0.90 18.97
C GLY A 47 13.59 1.03 17.63
N ILE A 48 14.03 -0.10 17.08
CA ILE A 48 14.45 -0.16 15.68
C ILE A 48 13.25 0.34 14.86
N PRO A 49 13.41 1.36 13.99
CA PRO A 49 12.29 1.85 13.19
C PRO A 49 11.82 0.74 12.26
N GLN A 50 10.51 0.48 12.24
CA GLN A 50 9.93 -0.37 11.22
C GLN A 50 10.00 0.38 9.88
N VAL A 51 10.81 -0.12 8.96
CA VAL A 51 10.90 0.39 7.59
C VAL A 51 9.95 -0.42 6.71
N VAL A 52 8.97 0.25 6.13
CA VAL A 52 8.02 -0.33 5.18
C VAL A 52 8.33 0.23 3.81
N GLU A 53 8.67 -0.65 2.88
CA GLU A 53 9.00 -0.30 1.49
C GLU A 53 8.15 -1.14 0.54
N ASN A 54 7.89 -0.59 -0.64
CA ASN A 54 7.27 -1.38 -1.70
C ASN A 54 8.26 -2.43 -2.20
N MET A 55 7.83 -3.69 -2.21
CA MET A 55 8.62 -4.78 -2.76
C MET A 55 8.47 -4.81 -4.28
N LYS A 56 9.59 -4.85 -5.00
CA LYS A 56 9.61 -5.05 -6.46
C LYS A 56 9.91 -6.51 -6.78
N LEU A 57 9.15 -7.11 -7.69
CA LEU A 57 9.41 -8.46 -8.19
C LEU A 57 10.62 -8.43 -9.13
N LYS A 58 11.78 -8.92 -8.68
CA LYS A 58 13.06 -8.85 -9.42
C LYS A 58 13.60 -10.20 -9.89
N ARG A 59 12.95 -11.30 -9.52
CA ARG A 59 13.41 -12.67 -9.81
C ARG A 59 12.36 -13.43 -10.63
N SER A 60 12.75 -14.59 -11.14
CA SER A 60 11.78 -15.56 -11.67
C SER A 60 11.01 -16.19 -10.51
N TYR A 61 9.73 -16.43 -10.71
CA TYR A 61 8.86 -17.12 -9.76
C TYR A 61 8.19 -18.28 -10.49
N ASP A 62 8.07 -19.39 -9.79
CA ASP A 62 7.43 -20.62 -10.26
C ASP A 62 6.53 -21.18 -9.15
N PHE A 63 5.55 -21.99 -9.55
CA PHE A 63 4.69 -22.72 -8.65
C PHE A 63 4.45 -24.11 -9.26
N ALA A 64 4.71 -25.16 -8.48
CA ALA A 64 4.58 -26.54 -8.95
C ALA A 64 5.41 -26.84 -10.22
N GLY A 65 6.57 -26.20 -10.36
CA GLY A 65 7.47 -26.35 -11.50
C GLY A 65 7.07 -25.53 -12.75
N GLU A 66 5.94 -24.82 -12.73
CA GLU A 66 5.51 -23.94 -13.81
C GLU A 66 5.87 -22.49 -13.52
N LYS A 67 6.43 -21.78 -14.50
CA LYS A 67 6.75 -20.36 -14.36
C LYS A 67 5.48 -19.52 -14.30
N LEU A 68 5.43 -18.56 -13.37
CA LEU A 68 4.33 -17.60 -13.35
C LEU A 68 4.42 -16.65 -14.56
N PRO A 69 3.29 -16.38 -15.24
CA PRO A 69 3.24 -15.47 -16.38
C PRO A 69 3.25 -14.01 -15.92
N LEU A 70 4.41 -13.53 -15.47
CA LEU A 70 4.58 -12.16 -14.95
C LEU A 70 4.48 -11.06 -16.01
N ASP A 71 4.44 -11.43 -17.30
CA ASP A 71 4.10 -10.52 -18.40
C ASP A 71 2.63 -10.08 -18.34
N ASN A 72 1.77 -10.87 -17.69
CA ASN A 72 0.40 -10.48 -17.40
C ASN A 72 0.37 -9.57 -16.18
N PHE A 73 -0.04 -8.32 -16.41
CA PHE A 73 -0.12 -7.29 -15.38
C PHE A 73 -1.00 -7.69 -14.18
N ASP A 74 -2.15 -8.36 -14.39
CA ASP A 74 -3.02 -8.81 -13.29
C ASP A 74 -2.31 -9.84 -12.39
N VAL A 75 -1.55 -10.75 -13.00
CA VAL A 75 -0.76 -11.75 -12.26
C VAL A 75 0.37 -11.08 -11.48
N TYR A 76 1.06 -10.12 -12.10
CA TYR A 76 2.10 -9.33 -11.45
C TYR A 76 1.55 -8.59 -10.22
N GLU A 77 0.45 -7.84 -10.37
CA GLU A 77 -0.13 -7.05 -9.27
C GLU A 77 -0.64 -7.93 -8.13
N ARG A 78 -1.26 -9.07 -8.45
CA ARG A 78 -1.71 -10.03 -7.44
C ARG A 78 -0.53 -10.59 -6.65
N LEU A 79 0.54 -11.02 -7.32
CA LEU A 79 1.72 -11.53 -6.64
C LEU A 79 2.39 -10.46 -5.77
N GLU A 80 2.52 -9.24 -6.28
CA GLU A 80 3.09 -8.11 -5.53
C GLU A 80 2.25 -7.81 -4.28
N ARG A 81 0.92 -7.77 -4.41
CA ARG A 81 -0.01 -7.57 -3.30
C ARG A 81 0.13 -8.65 -2.23
N GLU A 82 0.07 -9.93 -2.61
CA GLU A 82 0.16 -11.02 -1.64
C GLU A 82 1.51 -11.03 -0.91
N LEU A 83 2.59 -10.70 -1.62
CA LEU A 83 3.92 -10.62 -1.01
C LEU A 83 4.03 -9.45 -0.03
N LEU A 84 3.45 -8.28 -0.35
CA LEU A 84 3.36 -7.15 0.57
C LEU A 84 2.55 -7.48 1.82
N VAL A 85 1.38 -8.12 1.65
CA VAL A 85 0.51 -8.53 2.75
C VAL A 85 1.23 -9.51 3.68
N ASN A 86 1.87 -10.54 3.13
CA ASN A 86 2.61 -11.53 3.93
C ASN A 86 3.85 -10.94 4.60
N THR A 87 4.50 -9.96 3.97
CA THR A 87 5.68 -9.28 4.53
C THR A 87 5.33 -8.43 5.73
N TYR A 88 4.24 -7.66 5.68
CA TYR A 88 3.94 -6.64 6.71
C TYR A 88 2.80 -7.01 7.65
N TRP A 89 2.00 -8.04 7.36
CA TRP A 89 0.98 -8.56 8.27
C TRP A 89 1.53 -9.66 9.19
N HIS A 90 2.54 -9.29 9.98
CA HIS A 90 3.34 -10.23 10.77
C HIS A 90 2.54 -11.16 11.69
N SER A 91 1.44 -10.69 12.28
CA SER A 91 0.61 -11.53 13.16
C SER A 91 -0.03 -12.71 12.42
N SER A 92 -0.57 -12.47 11.22
CA SER A 92 -1.16 -13.54 10.41
C SER A 92 -0.09 -14.50 9.92
N THR A 93 1.02 -13.98 9.37
CA THR A 93 2.12 -14.80 8.86
C THR A 93 2.72 -15.68 9.95
N LEU A 94 2.97 -15.13 11.14
CA LEU A 94 3.52 -15.88 12.27
C LEU A 94 2.57 -16.99 12.75
N LEU A 95 1.26 -16.71 12.79
CA LEU A 95 0.25 -17.70 13.16
C LEU A 95 0.14 -18.83 12.14
N ASN A 96 0.36 -18.56 10.85
CA ASN A 96 0.35 -19.55 9.78
C ASN A 96 1.61 -20.43 9.84
N ILE A 97 2.79 -19.82 10.06
CA ILE A 97 4.05 -20.55 10.26
C ILE A 97 3.97 -21.46 11.49
N LYS A 98 3.30 -21.02 12.56
CA LYS A 98 3.11 -21.90 13.73
C LYS A 98 2.16 -23.05 13.40
N ALA A 99 1.08 -22.80 12.68
CA ALA A 99 0.10 -23.82 12.30
C ALA A 99 0.67 -24.83 11.28
N SER A 100 1.60 -24.41 10.41
CA SER A 100 2.19 -25.30 9.40
C SER A 100 2.87 -26.51 10.04
N THR A 101 3.52 -26.35 11.20
CA THR A 101 4.14 -27.47 11.94
C THR A 101 3.18 -28.62 12.28
N ARG A 102 1.88 -28.33 12.38
CA ARG A 102 0.83 -29.34 12.64
C ARG A 102 0.33 -30.00 11.35
N TYR A 103 0.13 -29.22 10.30
CA TYR A 103 -0.60 -29.66 9.10
C TYR A 103 0.31 -30.09 7.95
N PHE A 104 1.48 -29.47 7.79
CA PHE A 104 2.37 -29.74 6.67
C PHE A 104 2.84 -31.20 6.61
N PRO A 105 3.21 -31.88 7.71
CA PRO A 105 3.63 -33.28 7.63
C PRO A 105 2.55 -34.21 7.05
N GLU A 106 1.29 -33.97 7.40
CA GLU A 106 0.16 -34.74 6.86
C GLU A 106 -0.11 -34.40 5.40
N ILE A 107 -0.08 -33.12 5.04
CA ILE A 107 -0.29 -32.67 3.65
C ILE A 107 0.83 -33.20 2.75
N GLU A 108 2.09 -33.07 3.16
CA GLU A 108 3.27 -33.54 2.41
C GLU A 108 3.20 -35.04 2.15
N ARG A 109 2.82 -35.84 3.15
CA ARG A 109 2.61 -37.29 3.00
C ARG A 109 1.54 -37.60 1.94
N ILE A 110 0.40 -36.92 1.99
CA ILE A 110 -0.69 -37.12 1.02
C ILE A 110 -0.27 -36.69 -0.39
N LEU A 111 0.42 -35.55 -0.52
CA LEU A 111 0.90 -35.07 -1.81
C LEU A 111 1.91 -36.05 -2.44
N GLU A 112 2.82 -36.61 -1.64
CA GLU A 112 3.78 -37.62 -2.11
C GLU A 112 3.08 -38.91 -2.56
N GLU A 113 2.10 -39.40 -1.78
CA GLU A 113 1.30 -40.59 -2.12
C GLU A 113 0.53 -40.43 -3.45
N GLU A 114 0.03 -39.23 -3.72
CA GLU A 114 -0.72 -38.90 -4.93
C GLU A 114 0.16 -38.39 -6.09
N GLY A 115 1.48 -38.29 -5.89
CA GLY A 115 2.42 -37.79 -6.89
C GLY A 115 2.22 -36.32 -7.28
N VAL A 116 1.67 -35.52 -6.37
CA VAL A 116 1.41 -34.08 -6.56
C VAL A 116 2.62 -33.27 -6.09
N PRO A 117 3.00 -32.17 -6.78
CA PRO A 117 4.10 -31.31 -6.33
C PRO A 117 3.89 -30.77 -4.91
N GLU A 118 4.95 -30.80 -4.11
CA GLU A 118 4.92 -30.42 -2.69
C GLU A 118 4.46 -28.97 -2.45
N ASP A 119 4.68 -28.08 -3.43
CA ASP A 119 4.25 -26.67 -3.40
C ASP A 119 2.74 -26.49 -3.19
N PHE A 120 1.92 -27.49 -3.54
CA PHE A 120 0.47 -27.43 -3.36
C PHE A 120 0.04 -27.22 -1.90
N LYS A 121 0.89 -27.57 -0.92
CA LYS A 121 0.61 -27.30 0.50
C LYS A 121 0.39 -25.81 0.79
N TYR A 122 0.96 -24.91 -0.02
CA TYR A 122 0.78 -23.47 0.15
C TYR A 122 -0.60 -22.97 -0.28
N ILE A 123 -1.36 -23.74 -1.07
CA ILE A 123 -2.76 -23.41 -1.40
C ILE A 123 -3.61 -23.43 -0.12
N ALA A 124 -3.42 -24.42 0.74
CA ALA A 124 -4.11 -24.48 2.03
C ALA A 124 -3.81 -23.25 2.91
N VAL A 125 -2.60 -22.69 2.80
CA VAL A 125 -2.24 -21.45 3.51
C VAL A 125 -2.98 -20.24 2.91
N ALA A 126 -3.03 -20.15 1.57
CA ALA A 126 -3.65 -19.04 0.86
C ALA A 126 -5.18 -18.99 1.07
N GLU A 127 -5.84 -20.14 1.00
CA GLU A 127 -7.31 -20.23 1.07
C GLU A 127 -7.85 -20.18 2.51
N SER A 128 -7.24 -20.94 3.43
CA SER A 128 -7.80 -21.12 4.78
C SER A 128 -6.92 -20.62 5.92
N LYS A 129 -5.68 -20.21 5.65
CA LYS A 129 -4.68 -19.89 6.70
C LYS A 129 -4.46 -21.06 7.66
N LEU A 130 -4.67 -22.30 7.17
CA LEU A 130 -4.58 -23.55 7.94
C LEU A 130 -5.53 -23.59 9.15
N ARG A 131 -6.72 -23.00 9.02
CA ARG A 131 -7.76 -22.96 10.07
C ARG A 131 -9.16 -23.13 9.50
#